data_AF-A0A934V362-F1
#
_entry.id   AF-A0A934V362-F1
#
_cell.length_a   1.000
_cell.length_b   1.000
_cell.length_c   1.000
_cell.angle_alpha   90.00
_cell.angle_beta   90.00
_cell.angle_gamma   90.00
#
_symmetry.space_group_name_H-M   'P 1'
#
loop_
_entity.id
_entity.type
_entity.pdbx_description
1 polymer ?
#
loop_
_entity_poly.entity_id
_entity_poly.type
_entity_poly.pdbx_seq_one_letter_code
_entity_poly.pdbx_strand_id
1 'polypeptide(L)'
;MRRTLLASAISVTLAAGAPALAAQDTMSEDQCLAVIMAMSKLELAMVGKVPLADARAELAGLQSTLPENVSTRVDELVAVAESAQGIEVGDPAHPMATGEFQEANKLYREALAPRCPSFDLDY
;
A
#
# COMPACT_ATOMS: atom_id res chain seq x y z
N MET A 1 39.69 38.78 54.60
CA MET A 1 40.49 39.35 53.50
C MET A 1 40.02 38.75 52.18
N ARG A 2 39.73 39.63 51.22
CA ARG A 2 39.79 39.49 49.74
C ARG A 2 39.49 38.12 49.05
N ARG A 3 38.46 38.20 48.18
CA ARG A 3 38.38 37.79 46.75
C ARG A 3 38.61 36.28 46.47
N THR A 4 37.77 35.59 45.69
CA THR A 4 37.64 35.80 44.23
C THR A 4 36.41 35.07 43.68
N LEU A 5 35.81 35.70 42.67
CA LEU A 5 34.70 35.28 41.79
C LEU A 5 35.06 34.08 40.87
N LEU A 6 34.04 33.65 40.10
CA LEU A 6 34.04 32.85 38.85
C LEU A 6 33.64 31.39 39.06
N ALA A 7 32.87 30.72 38.20
CA ALA A 7 31.99 31.11 37.09
C ALA A 7 31.21 29.84 36.69
N SER A 8 30.07 30.05 36.07
CA SER A 8 29.13 29.13 35.43
C SER A 8 29.73 27.91 34.69
N ALA A 9 29.00 26.80 34.74
CA ALA A 9 28.68 25.99 33.56
C ALA A 9 27.40 25.20 33.83
N ILE A 10 26.27 25.74 33.36
CA ILE A 10 25.01 24.99 33.26
C ILE A 10 25.17 24.09 32.04
N SER A 11 25.43 22.80 32.26
CA SER A 11 25.34 21.80 31.20
C SER A 11 23.86 21.48 30.96
N VAL A 12 23.20 22.28 30.13
CA VAL A 12 21.95 21.86 29.50
C VAL A 12 22.33 20.87 28.40
N THR A 13 22.34 19.58 28.72
CA THR A 13 22.29 18.54 27.68
C THR A 13 20.86 18.48 27.15
N LEU A 14 20.55 19.30 26.14
CA LEU A 14 19.46 19.01 25.22
C LEU A 14 19.88 17.77 24.43
N ALA A 15 19.57 16.58 24.95
CA ALA A 15 19.40 15.43 24.08
C ALA A 15 18.17 15.73 23.23
N ALA A 16 18.40 16.23 22.02
CA ALA A 16 17.39 16.29 20.98
C ALA A 16 16.94 14.84 20.74
N GLY A 17 15.88 14.44 21.44
CA GLY A 17 15.05 13.33 21.04
C GLY A 17 14.43 13.71 19.71
N ALA A 18 15.14 13.42 18.61
CA ALA A 18 14.46 13.20 17.36
C ALA A 18 13.68 11.89 17.54
N PRO A 19 12.34 11.90 17.48
CA PRO A 19 11.65 10.64 17.31
C PRO A 19 12.04 10.15 15.92
N ALA A 20 12.90 9.15 15.83
CA ALA A 20 12.98 8.28 14.67
C ALA A 20 11.71 7.40 14.64
N LEU A 21 10.54 8.03 14.56
CA LEU A 21 9.23 7.40 14.37
C LEU A 21 8.90 7.49 12.89
N ALA A 22 9.53 6.65 12.05
CA ALA A 22 9.06 6.36 10.68
C ALA A 22 9.79 5.20 9.97
N ALA A 23 10.55 4.34 10.67
CA ALA A 23 11.34 3.29 10.01
C ALA A 23 10.75 1.86 10.14
N GLN A 24 9.55 1.69 10.69
CA GLN A 24 9.04 0.36 11.06
C GLN A 24 7.85 -0.15 10.26
N ASP A 25 7.41 0.57 9.24
CA ASP A 25 6.16 0.25 8.55
C ASP A 25 6.34 0.06 7.03
N THR A 26 7.56 -0.03 6.52
CA THR A 26 7.85 -0.30 5.11
C THR A 26 7.95 -1.80 4.85
N MET A 27 7.39 -2.26 3.74
CA MET A 27 7.53 -3.64 3.26
C MET A 27 8.88 -3.83 2.57
N SER A 28 9.35 -5.08 2.44
CA SER A 28 10.55 -5.35 1.64
C SER A 28 10.27 -5.12 0.15
N GLU A 29 11.31 -4.87 -0.65
CA GLU A 29 11.17 -4.69 -2.10
C GLU A 29 10.53 -5.92 -2.76
N ASP A 30 10.87 -7.13 -2.33
CA ASP A 30 10.27 -8.37 -2.82
C ASP A 30 8.77 -8.45 -2.49
N GLN A 31 8.37 -8.05 -1.28
CA GLN A 31 6.96 -8.01 -0.90
C GLN A 31 6.19 -6.97 -1.72
N CYS A 32 6.78 -5.79 -1.93
CA CYS A 32 6.23 -4.74 -2.78
C CYS A 32 6.07 -5.21 -4.23
N LEU A 33 7.11 -5.82 -4.79
CA LEU A 33 7.06 -6.36 -6.15
C LEU A 33 6.00 -7.46 -6.28
N ALA A 34 5.92 -8.37 -5.30
CA ALA A 34 4.95 -9.46 -5.31
C ALA A 34 3.51 -8.94 -5.30
N VAL A 35 3.17 -7.98 -4.44
CA VAL A 35 1.81 -7.42 -4.39
C VAL A 35 1.47 -6.58 -5.62
N ILE A 36 2.43 -5.80 -6.15
CA ILE A 36 2.26 -5.03 -7.38
C ILE A 36 2.00 -5.98 -8.57
N MET A 37 2.78 -7.06 -8.71
CA MET A 37 2.59 -8.05 -9.77
C MET A 37 1.24 -8.76 -9.67
N ALA A 38 0.84 -9.18 -8.47
CA ALA A 38 -0.45 -9.81 -8.23
C ALA A 38 -1.60 -8.85 -8.55
N MET A 39 -1.45 -7.55 -8.23
CA MET A 39 -2.43 -6.54 -8.59
C MET A 39 -2.50 -6.30 -10.11
N SER A 40 -1.36 -6.21 -10.81
CA SER A 40 -1.35 -6.13 -12.28
C SER A 40 -2.06 -7.33 -12.92
N LYS A 41 -1.94 -8.53 -12.33
CA LYS A 41 -2.65 -9.71 -12.80
C LYS A 41 -4.17 -9.58 -12.61
N LEU A 42 -4.62 -8.96 -11.52
CA LEU A 42 -6.03 -8.65 -11.31
C LEU A 42 -6.55 -7.60 -12.31
N GLU A 43 -5.78 -6.54 -12.58
CA GLU A 43 -6.11 -5.56 -13.62
C GLU A 43 -6.25 -6.24 -15.00
N LEU A 44 -5.34 -7.15 -15.35
CA LEU A 44 -5.43 -7.95 -16.57
C LEU A 44 -6.64 -8.89 -16.59
N ALA A 45 -7.03 -9.43 -15.44
CA ALA A 45 -8.24 -10.25 -15.33
C ALA A 45 -9.51 -9.44 -15.60
N MET A 46 -9.57 -8.19 -15.13
CA MET A 46 -10.70 -7.28 -15.37
C MET A 46 -10.89 -6.91 -16.84
N VAL A 47 -9.88 -7.11 -17.68
CA VAL A 47 -9.97 -6.92 -19.14
C VAL A 47 -9.91 -8.25 -19.90
N GLY A 48 -10.15 -9.36 -19.22
CA GLY A 48 -10.27 -10.70 -19.81
C GLY A 48 -8.97 -11.27 -20.37
N LYS A 49 -7.80 -10.77 -19.93
CA LYS A 49 -6.48 -11.25 -20.39
C LYS A 49 -5.92 -12.38 -19.52
N VAL A 50 -6.43 -12.52 -18.30
CA VAL A 50 -6.05 -13.56 -17.34
C VAL A 50 -7.32 -14.08 -16.65
N PRO A 51 -7.41 -15.37 -16.27
CA PRO A 51 -8.53 -15.85 -15.47
C PRO A 51 -8.59 -15.15 -14.10
N LEU A 52 -9.76 -14.63 -13.73
CA LEU A 52 -9.97 -13.96 -12.44
C LEU A 52 -9.63 -14.89 -11.25
N ALA A 53 -9.91 -16.18 -11.36
CA ALA A 53 -9.56 -17.17 -10.33
C ALA A 53 -8.05 -17.21 -10.05
N ASP A 54 -7.22 -17.11 -11.09
CA ASP A 54 -5.76 -17.16 -10.95
C ASP A 54 -5.21 -15.88 -10.31
N ALA A 55 -5.80 -14.72 -10.62
CA ALA A 55 -5.43 -13.45 -9.99
C ALA A 55 -5.82 -13.43 -8.50
N ARG A 56 -7.02 -13.93 -8.17
CA ARG A 56 -7.51 -14.05 -6.79
C ARG A 56 -6.64 -14.99 -5.96
N ALA A 57 -6.25 -16.14 -6.52
CA ALA A 57 -5.41 -17.10 -5.82
C ALA A 57 -4.04 -16.51 -5.46
N GLU A 58 -3.44 -15.72 -6.36
CA GLU A 58 -2.17 -15.05 -6.07
C GLU A 58 -2.30 -14.00 -4.97
N LEU A 59 -3.32 -13.14 -5.02
CA LEU A 59 -3.56 -12.14 -3.98
C LEU A 59 -3.88 -12.79 -2.61
N ALA A 60 -4.68 -13.85 -2.60
CA ALA A 60 -4.97 -14.60 -1.38
C ALA A 60 -3.71 -15.20 -0.74
N GLY A 61 -2.74 -15.65 -1.57
CA GLY A 61 -1.45 -16.14 -1.10
C GLY A 61 -0.60 -15.08 -0.39
N LEU A 62 -0.81 -13.80 -0.71
CA LEU A 62 -0.07 -12.68 -0.12
C LEU A 62 -0.74 -12.13 1.15
N GLN A 63 -2.05 -12.35 1.35
CA GLN A 63 -2.83 -11.68 2.40
C GLN A 63 -2.20 -11.75 3.80
N SER A 64 -1.69 -12.91 4.22
CA SER A 64 -1.05 -13.09 5.53
C SER A 64 0.24 -12.29 5.75
N THR A 65 0.81 -11.74 4.67
CA THR A 65 2.06 -10.97 4.66
C THR A 65 1.85 -9.47 4.46
N LEU A 66 0.61 -9.06 4.19
CA LEU A 66 0.26 -7.66 3.97
C LEU A 66 -0.10 -6.97 5.29
N PRO A 67 0.25 -5.69 5.45
CA PRO A 67 -0.31 -4.86 6.51
C PRO A 67 -1.86 -4.84 6.43
N GLU A 68 -2.54 -4.81 7.57
CA GLU A 68 -4.01 -4.90 7.66
C GLU A 68 -4.73 -3.87 6.78
N ASN A 69 -4.23 -2.64 6.73
CA ASN A 69 -4.81 -1.58 5.90
C ASN A 69 -4.68 -1.87 4.40
N VAL A 70 -3.59 -2.50 3.96
CA VAL A 70 -3.39 -2.91 2.57
C VAL A 70 -4.22 -4.15 2.24
N SER A 71 -4.20 -5.12 3.15
CA SER A 71 -4.99 -6.36 3.09
C SER A 71 -6.48 -6.07 2.87
N THR A 72 -7.03 -5.13 3.63
CA THR A 72 -8.43 -4.69 3.50
C THR A 72 -8.72 -4.12 2.11
N ARG A 73 -7.83 -3.27 1.56
CA ARG A 73 -8.02 -2.71 0.21
C ARG A 73 -7.91 -3.76 -0.89
N VAL A 74 -7.05 -4.75 -0.72
CA VAL A 74 -6.96 -5.88 -1.64
C VAL A 74 -8.28 -6.66 -1.65
N ASP A 75 -8.89 -6.94 -0.49
CA ASP A 75 -10.18 -7.64 -0.42
C ASP A 75 -11.32 -6.84 -1.06
N GLU A 76 -11.40 -5.53 -0.81
CA GLU A 76 -12.38 -4.64 -1.45
C GLU A 76 -12.24 -4.67 -2.98
N LEU A 77 -11.01 -4.61 -3.48
CA LEU A 77 -10.72 -4.60 -4.90
C LEU A 77 -11.02 -5.96 -5.56
N VAL A 78 -10.74 -7.06 -4.86
CA VAL A 78 -11.17 -8.41 -5.27
C VAL A 78 -12.69 -8.51 -5.32
N ALA A 79 -13.42 -7.96 -4.36
CA ALA A 79 -14.88 -7.96 -4.36
C ALA A 79 -15.46 -7.19 -5.56
N VAL A 80 -14.87 -6.04 -5.93
CA VAL A 80 -15.22 -5.32 -7.15
C VAL A 80 -14.90 -6.16 -8.40
N ALA A 81 -13.78 -6.88 -8.40
CA ALA A 81 -13.46 -7.75 -9.53
C ALA A 81 -14.43 -8.95 -9.65
N GLU A 82 -14.91 -9.48 -8.53
CA GLU A 82 -15.92 -10.55 -8.51
C GLU A 82 -17.28 -10.09 -9.02
N SER A 83 -17.66 -8.82 -8.81
CA SER A 83 -18.93 -8.29 -9.34
C SER A 83 -18.97 -8.24 -10.87
N ALA A 84 -17.80 -8.28 -11.54
CA ALA A 84 -17.69 -8.39 -12.99
C ALA A 84 -18.02 -9.79 -13.55
N GLN A 85 -18.16 -10.81 -12.71
CA GLN A 85 -18.38 -12.18 -13.19
C GLN A 85 -19.70 -12.29 -13.97
N GLY A 86 -19.59 -12.78 -15.21
CA GLY A 86 -20.73 -12.93 -16.12
C GLY A 86 -21.12 -11.64 -16.83
N ILE A 87 -20.39 -10.54 -16.63
CA ILE A 87 -20.55 -9.28 -17.36
C ILE A 87 -19.45 -9.21 -18.43
N GLU A 88 -19.82 -8.89 -19.67
CA GLU A 88 -18.84 -8.75 -20.74
C GLU A 88 -17.98 -7.49 -20.56
N VAL A 89 -16.69 -7.59 -20.91
CA VAL A 89 -15.79 -6.43 -20.92
C VAL A 89 -16.31 -5.43 -21.96
N GLY A 90 -16.65 -4.22 -21.51
CA GLY A 90 -17.23 -3.15 -22.33
C GLY A 90 -18.74 -2.97 -22.17
N ASP A 91 -19.41 -3.87 -21.43
CA ASP A 91 -20.78 -3.62 -20.96
C ASP A 91 -20.78 -2.39 -20.02
N PRO A 92 -21.72 -1.44 -20.15
CA PRO A 92 -21.81 -0.28 -19.25
C PRO A 92 -21.98 -0.64 -17.77
N ALA A 93 -22.47 -1.84 -17.44
CA ALA A 93 -22.55 -2.35 -16.08
C ALA A 93 -21.25 -2.99 -15.57
N HIS A 94 -20.26 -3.19 -16.44
CA HIS A 94 -18.97 -3.76 -16.06
C HIS A 94 -18.20 -2.78 -15.14
N PRO A 95 -17.58 -3.23 -14.04
CA PRO A 95 -16.88 -2.34 -13.09
C PRO A 95 -15.77 -1.46 -13.70
N MET A 96 -15.15 -1.94 -14.79
CA MET A 96 -14.21 -1.14 -15.59
C MET A 96 -14.87 0.03 -16.33
N ALA A 97 -16.13 -0.11 -16.74
CA ALA A 97 -16.90 0.90 -17.44
C ALA A 97 -17.57 1.89 -16.47
N THR A 98 -17.99 1.42 -15.29
CA THR A 98 -18.58 2.28 -14.24
C THR A 98 -17.54 3.13 -13.52
N GLY A 99 -16.27 2.71 -13.51
CA GLY A 99 -15.20 3.38 -12.78
C GLY A 99 -14.94 2.82 -11.38
N GLU A 100 -15.77 1.87 -10.92
CA GLU A 100 -15.68 1.28 -9.58
C GLU A 100 -14.33 0.59 -9.34
N PHE A 101 -13.81 -0.11 -10.36
CA PHE A 101 -12.52 -0.78 -10.24
C PHE A 101 -11.37 0.22 -10.12
N GLN A 102 -11.42 1.34 -10.86
CA GLN A 102 -10.41 2.39 -10.83
C GLN A 102 -10.41 3.13 -9.49
N GLU A 103 -11.59 3.40 -8.92
CA GLU A 103 -11.74 3.99 -7.58
C GLU A 103 -11.12 3.07 -6.51
N ALA A 104 -11.46 1.77 -6.53
CA ALA A 104 -10.90 0.80 -5.60
C ALA A 104 -9.37 0.65 -5.76
N ASN A 105 -8.86 0.62 -6.99
CA ASN A 105 -7.43 0.54 -7.27
C ASN A 105 -6.67 1.76 -6.75
N LYS A 106 -7.25 2.96 -6.91
CA LYS A 106 -6.67 4.18 -6.34
C LYS A 106 -6.53 4.06 -4.81
N LEU A 107 -7.58 3.63 -4.11
CA LEU A 107 -7.54 3.47 -2.64
C LEU A 107 -6.52 2.41 -2.19
N TYR A 108 -6.38 1.32 -2.94
CA TYR A 108 -5.33 0.33 -2.72
C TYR A 108 -3.92 0.95 -2.87
N ARG A 109 -3.68 1.71 -3.95
CA ARG A 109 -2.36 2.33 -4.20
C ARG A 109 -2.02 3.38 -3.16
N GLU A 110 -3.00 4.19 -2.73
CA GLU A 110 -2.83 5.15 -1.63
C GLU A 110 -2.47 4.45 -0.31
N ALA A 111 -3.05 3.27 -0.04
CA ALA A 111 -2.71 2.48 1.14
C ALA A 111 -1.32 1.82 1.04
N LEU A 112 -0.90 1.44 -0.17
CA LEU A 112 0.37 0.76 -0.43
C LEU A 112 1.56 1.73 -0.53
N ALA A 113 1.39 2.92 -1.09
CA ALA A 113 2.48 3.86 -1.39
C ALA A 113 3.40 4.18 -0.19
N PRO A 114 2.88 4.43 1.04
CA PRO A 114 3.74 4.65 2.21
C PRO A 114 4.58 3.42 2.59
N ARG A 115 4.15 2.23 2.16
CA ARG A 115 4.76 0.92 2.47
C ARG A 115 5.81 0.51 1.43
N CYS A 116 5.69 1.02 0.21
CA CYS A 116 6.52 0.70 -0.95
C CYS A 116 7.15 1.95 -1.59
N PRO A 117 7.96 2.74 -0.86
CA PRO A 117 8.42 4.06 -1.30
C PRO A 117 9.37 4.06 -2.50
N SER A 118 9.97 2.91 -2.84
CA SER A 118 10.83 2.75 -4.02
C SER A 118 10.05 2.53 -5.32
N PHE A 119 8.72 2.38 -5.24
CA PHE A 119 7.84 2.12 -6.38
C PHE A 119 6.95 3.34 -6.65
N ASP A 120 6.86 3.73 -7.91
CA ASP A 120 5.91 4.75 -8.37
C ASP A 120 4.55 4.09 -8.62
N LEU A 121 3.54 4.54 -7.88
CA LEU A 121 2.18 3.99 -7.90
C LEU A 121 1.13 5.02 -8.39
N ASP A 122 1.53 6.22 -8.80
CA ASP A 122 0.63 7.30 -9.24
C ASP A 122 0.28 7.22 -10.73
N TYR A 123 -0.13 6.03 -11.20
CA TYR A 123 -0.46 5.76 -12.62
C TYR A 123 -1.96 5.61 -12.91
#